data_AF-A0A4Y9RFP7-F1
#
_entry.id   AF-A0A4Y9RFP7-F1
#
_cell.length_a   1.000
_cell.length_b   1.000
_cell.length_c   1.000
_cell.angle_alpha   90.00
_cell.angle_beta   90.00
_cell.angle_gamma   90.00
#
_symmetry.space_group_name_H-M   'P 1'
#
loop_
_entity.id
_entity.type
_entity.pdbx_description
1 polymer ?
#
loop_
_entity_poly.entity_id
_entity_poly.type
_entity_poly.pdbx_seq_one_letter_code
_entity_poly.pdbx_strand_id
1 'polypeptide(L)'
;MGVEALAKPAGRWCRHFRRASGCDAYEVRPDACRIFNCTWLLTEALDGAWKPTTAGFLMHSEPGRLIVECDPARPHDWRRSPYQETLTRWAGDPALEVLIFAGRQGVRLQADGATSPVRRA
;
A
#
# COMPACT_ATOMS: atom_id res chain seq x y z
N MET A 1 7.97 0.98 2.32
CA MET A 1 8.91 -0.03 1.79
C MET A 1 10.32 0.50 1.54
N GLY A 2 11.36 -0.16 2.07
CA GLY A 2 12.79 0.07 1.75
C GLY A 2 13.31 -0.98 0.75
N VAL A 3 14.50 -0.77 0.20
CA VAL A 3 15.18 -1.73 -0.69
C VAL A 3 16.66 -1.79 -0.31
N GLU A 4 17.06 -2.87 0.34
CA GLU A 4 18.40 -3.05 0.93
C GLU A 4 19.51 -3.03 -0.13
N ALA A 5 19.35 -3.75 -1.25
CA ALA A 5 20.32 -3.79 -2.35
C ALA A 5 20.60 -2.41 -2.99
N LEU A 6 19.75 -1.41 -2.74
CA LEU A 6 19.92 -0.04 -3.21
C LEU A 6 20.28 0.94 -2.08
N ALA A 7 20.45 0.44 -0.85
CA ALA A 7 20.51 1.23 0.38
C ALA A 7 19.37 2.27 0.46
N LYS A 8 18.19 1.93 -0.07
CA LYS A 8 17.02 2.83 -0.10
C LYS A 8 16.22 2.66 1.19
N PRO A 9 16.18 3.66 2.08
CA PRO A 9 15.37 3.58 3.28
C PRO A 9 13.87 3.60 2.97
N ALA A 10 13.07 3.08 3.90
CA ALA A 10 11.62 3.16 3.82
C ALA A 10 11.15 4.63 3.90
N GLY A 11 10.09 4.96 3.16
CA GLY A 11 9.49 6.30 3.17
C GLY A 11 10.32 7.38 2.45
N ARG A 12 11.44 7.01 1.80
CA ARG A 12 12.20 7.92 0.94
C ARG A 12 12.06 7.54 -0.53
N TRP A 13 12.12 8.55 -1.39
CA TRP A 13 12.17 8.36 -2.83
C TRP A 13 13.42 7.55 -3.22
N CYS A 14 13.24 6.65 -4.18
CA CYS A 14 14.37 5.93 -4.77
C CYS A 14 15.24 6.92 -5.57
N ARG A 15 16.56 6.81 -5.48
CA ARG A 15 17.48 7.62 -6.31
C ARG A 15 17.30 7.42 -7.82
N HIS A 16 16.73 6.29 -8.22
CA HIS A 16 16.42 5.92 -9.60
C HIS A 16 15.07 6.46 -10.10
N PHE A 17 14.26 7.05 -9.21
CA PHE A 17 12.98 7.62 -9.60
C PHE A 17 13.18 8.92 -10.41
N ARG A 18 12.43 9.03 -11.50
CA ARG A 18 12.34 10.19 -12.38
C ARG A 18 10.88 10.52 -12.58
N ARG A 19 10.50 11.77 -12.29
CA ARG A 19 9.09 12.22 -12.27
C ARG A 19 8.33 11.93 -13.57
N ALA A 20 8.99 12.00 -14.72
CA ALA A 20 8.36 11.83 -16.03
C ALA A 20 8.45 10.40 -16.60
N SER A 21 9.39 9.58 -16.14
CA SER A 21 9.74 8.30 -16.79
C SER A 21 9.78 7.09 -15.85
N GLY A 22 9.49 7.28 -14.56
CA GLY A 22 9.48 6.18 -13.59
C GLY A 22 10.89 5.80 -13.14
N CYS A 23 11.25 4.52 -13.23
CA CYS A 23 12.56 4.03 -12.77
C CYS A 23 13.58 4.08 -13.92
N ASP A 24 14.66 4.85 -13.77
CA ASP A 24 15.72 4.94 -14.80
C ASP A 24 16.61 3.69 -14.89
N ALA A 25 16.59 2.84 -13.86
CA ALA A 25 17.32 1.57 -13.79
C ALA A 25 16.35 0.38 -13.86
N TYR A 26 15.21 0.51 -14.54
CA TYR A 26 14.16 -0.51 -14.53
C TYR A 26 14.68 -1.87 -14.99
N GLU A 27 15.41 -1.95 -16.10
CA GLU A 27 15.94 -3.21 -16.64
C GLU A 27 16.90 -3.93 -15.70
N VAL A 28 17.65 -3.20 -14.88
CA VAL A 28 18.64 -3.74 -13.94
C VAL A 28 18.20 -3.66 -12.48
N ARG A 29 16.90 -3.42 -12.23
CA ARG A 29 16.36 -3.31 -10.87
C ARG A 29 16.60 -4.61 -10.07
N PRO A 30 16.87 -4.51 -8.76
CA PRO A 30 17.08 -5.69 -7.92
C PRO A 30 15.80 -6.49 -7.75
N ASP A 31 15.93 -7.74 -7.30
CA ASP A 31 14.80 -8.67 -7.18
C ASP A 31 13.67 -8.16 -6.31
N ALA A 32 13.99 -7.49 -5.20
CA ALA A 32 13.00 -6.85 -4.34
C ALA A 32 12.09 -5.85 -5.10
N CYS A 33 12.63 -5.17 -6.13
CA CYS A 33 11.84 -4.30 -7.00
C CYS A 33 11.09 -5.07 -8.10
N ARG A 34 11.51 -6.29 -8.46
CA ARG A 34 10.86 -7.12 -9.49
C ARG A 34 9.66 -7.87 -8.96
N ILE A 35 9.77 -8.40 -7.73
CA ILE A 35 8.74 -9.22 -7.11
C ILE A 35 7.59 -8.38 -6.54
N PHE A 36 7.82 -7.09 -6.33
CA PHE A 36 6.78 -6.20 -5.85
C PHE A 36 5.68 -6.02 -6.90
N ASN A 37 4.45 -6.29 -6.49
CA ASN A 37 3.25 -6.01 -7.26
C ASN A 37 2.23 -5.38 -6.31
N CYS A 38 1.53 -4.33 -6.76
CA CYS A 38 0.43 -3.80 -5.97
C CYS A 38 -0.79 -4.71 -6.09
N THR A 39 -1.55 -4.83 -5.00
CA THR A 39 -2.73 -5.72 -4.96
C THR A 39 -3.75 -5.35 -6.03
N TRP A 40 -3.88 -4.07 -6.39
CA TRP A 40 -4.73 -3.62 -7.50
C TRP A 40 -4.35 -4.26 -8.85
N LEU A 41 -3.06 -4.32 -9.19
CA LEU A 41 -2.60 -4.97 -10.43
C LEU A 41 -2.85 -6.48 -10.45
N LEU A 42 -2.92 -7.11 -9.28
CA LEU A 42 -3.10 -8.56 -9.13
C LEU A 42 -4.56 -8.97 -8.94
N THR A 43 -5.49 -8.03 -8.77
CA THR A 43 -6.88 -8.34 -8.44
C THR A 43 -7.81 -7.85 -9.53
N GLU A 44 -8.24 -8.75 -10.41
CA GLU A 44 -9.10 -8.43 -11.56
C GLU A 44 -10.42 -7.77 -11.17
N ALA A 45 -10.94 -8.08 -9.98
CA ALA A 45 -12.19 -7.50 -9.46
C ALA A 45 -12.08 -6.03 -9.05
N LEU A 46 -10.87 -5.45 -9.00
CA LEU A 46 -10.68 -4.05 -8.62
C LEU A 46 -10.58 -3.16 -9.87
N ASP A 47 -11.56 -2.28 -10.03
CA ASP A 47 -11.64 -1.38 -11.19
C ASP A 47 -10.64 -0.20 -11.13
N GLY A 48 -10.79 0.75 -12.05
CA GLY A 48 -9.94 1.93 -12.14
C GLY A 48 -10.00 2.89 -10.94
N ALA A 49 -11.03 2.81 -10.08
CA ALA A 49 -11.10 3.62 -8.87
C ALA A 49 -9.98 3.25 -7.90
N TRP A 50 -9.60 1.97 -7.86
CA TRP A 50 -8.54 1.43 -6.99
C TRP A 50 -7.11 1.68 -7.49
N LYS A 51 -6.96 2.23 -8.71
CA LYS A 51 -5.65 2.62 -9.23
C LYS A 51 -5.00 3.62 -8.27
N PRO A 52 -3.72 3.45 -7.87
CA PRO A 52 -3.12 4.29 -6.83
C PRO A 52 -3.16 5.81 -7.07
N THR A 53 -3.05 6.22 -8.34
CA THR A 53 -3.15 7.64 -8.74
C THR A 53 -4.55 8.21 -8.51
N THR A 54 -5.58 7.37 -8.51
CA THR A 54 -6.99 7.73 -8.27
C THR A 54 -7.34 7.59 -6.79
N ALA A 55 -6.99 6.45 -6.20
CA ALA A 55 -7.33 6.08 -4.83
C ALA A 55 -6.58 6.89 -3.76
N GLY A 56 -5.40 7.42 -4.08
CA GLY A 56 -4.55 8.13 -3.10
C GLY A 56 -3.80 7.21 -2.14
N PHE A 57 -3.85 5.90 -2.39
CA PHE A 57 -3.10 4.89 -1.65
C PHE A 57 -2.69 3.74 -2.56
N LEU A 58 -1.69 2.99 -2.12
CA LEU A 58 -1.20 1.76 -2.72
C LEU A 58 -1.57 0.61 -1.80
N MET A 59 -1.95 -0.55 -2.36
CA MET A 59 -2.11 -1.77 -1.57
C MET A 59 -1.03 -2.79 -1.95
N HIS A 60 -0.52 -3.51 -0.96
CA HIS A 60 0.29 -4.71 -1.18
C HIS A 60 0.00 -5.75 -0.11
N SER A 61 0.18 -7.02 -0.45
CA SER A 61 -0.07 -8.13 0.46
C SER A 61 1.24 -8.69 1.03
N GLU A 62 1.18 -9.10 2.29
CA GLU A 62 2.17 -9.93 2.97
C GLU A 62 1.42 -11.17 3.51
N PRO A 63 2.11 -12.25 3.92
CA PRO A 63 1.43 -13.42 4.49
C PRO A 63 0.49 -13.03 5.64
N GLY A 64 -0.81 -13.28 5.46
CA GLY A 64 -1.87 -12.95 6.43
C GLY A 64 -2.20 -11.46 6.57
N ARG A 65 -1.66 -10.57 5.73
CA ARG A 65 -1.84 -9.12 5.85
C ARG A 65 -2.09 -8.45 4.52
N LEU A 66 -3.05 -7.53 4.51
CA LEU A 66 -3.17 -6.50 3.49
C LEU A 66 -2.67 -5.18 4.07
N ILE A 67 -1.73 -4.55 3.39
CA ILE A 67 -1.17 -3.27 3.78
C ILE A 67 -1.61 -2.19 2.79
N VAL A 68 -2.28 -1.17 3.30
CA VAL A 68 -2.72 0.02 2.59
C VAL A 68 -1.77 1.17 2.93
N GLU A 69 -0.95 1.57 1.97
CA GLU A 69 0.02 2.65 2.04
C GLU A 69 -0.60 3.95 1.51
N CYS A 70 -1.13 4.79 2.39
CA CYS A 70 -1.70 6.09 2.03
C CYS A 70 -0.61 7.13 1.76
N ASP A 71 -0.90 8.01 0.81
CA ASP A 71 -0.16 9.26 0.62
C ASP A 71 -0.21 10.09 1.92
N PRO A 72 0.94 10.48 2.51
CA PRO A 72 0.95 11.30 3.72
C PRO A 72 0.23 12.64 3.59
N ALA A 73 0.11 13.18 2.37
CA ALA A 73 -0.67 14.39 2.11
C ALA A 73 -2.19 14.14 2.09
N ARG A 74 -2.61 12.86 1.94
CA ARG A 74 -4.01 12.43 1.86
C ARG A 74 -4.25 11.17 2.72
N PRO A 75 -3.96 11.22 4.03
CA PRO A 75 -3.95 10.02 4.90
C PRO A 75 -5.34 9.42 5.14
N HIS A 76 -6.41 10.09 4.72
CA HIS A 76 -7.80 9.68 4.93
C HIS A 76 -8.50 9.24 3.64
N ASP A 77 -7.82 9.23 2.48
CA ASP A 77 -8.45 8.88 1.20
C ASP A 77 -9.05 7.46 1.20
N TRP A 78 -8.49 6.53 1.98
CA TRP A 78 -9.03 5.18 2.17
C TRP A 78 -10.44 5.14 2.80
N ARG A 79 -10.89 6.23 3.43
CA ARG A 79 -12.24 6.33 4.03
C ARG A 79 -13.33 6.65 3.00
N ARG A 80 -12.94 7.04 1.79
CA ARG A 80 -13.90 7.38 0.74
C ARG A 80 -14.55 6.11 0.20
N SER A 81 -15.78 6.22 -0.27
CA SER A 81 -16.42 5.16 -1.06
C SER A 81 -15.68 5.00 -2.40
N PRO A 82 -15.45 3.77 -2.90
CA PRO A 82 -15.90 2.47 -2.35
C PRO A 82 -14.91 1.78 -1.38
N TYR A 83 -13.82 2.46 -1.03
CA TYR A 83 -12.66 1.86 -0.39
C TYR A 83 -12.94 1.40 1.04
N GLN A 84 -13.55 2.25 1.87
CA GLN A 84 -13.76 1.91 3.28
C GLN A 84 -14.60 0.65 3.45
N GLU A 85 -15.71 0.56 2.70
CA GLU A 85 -16.63 -0.57 2.76
C GLU A 85 -15.92 -1.87 2.35
N THR A 86 -15.17 -1.83 1.25
CA THR A 86 -14.44 -3.00 0.74
C THR A 86 -13.32 -3.43 1.69
N LEU A 87 -12.53 -2.48 2.20
CA LEU A 87 -11.46 -2.75 3.16
C LEU A 87 -12.00 -3.31 4.48
N THR A 88 -13.15 -2.80 4.94
CA THR A 88 -13.82 -3.29 6.16
C THR A 88 -14.33 -4.72 5.95
N ARG A 89 -14.91 -5.01 4.78
CA ARG A 89 -15.33 -6.36 4.41
C ARG A 89 -14.14 -7.34 4.42
N TRP A 90 -12.99 -6.94 3.89
CA TRP A 90 -11.78 -7.76 3.92
C TRP A 90 -11.23 -7.94 5.33
N ALA A 91 -11.30 -6.92 6.18
CA ALA A 91 -10.95 -7.03 7.60
C ALA A 91 -11.88 -7.97 8.39
N GLY A 92 -13.02 -8.35 7.81
CA GLY A 92 -13.92 -9.37 8.36
C GLY A 92 -13.45 -10.81 8.16
N ASP A 93 -12.46 -11.05 7.29
CA ASP A 93 -11.87 -12.37 7.14
C ASP A 93 -10.88 -12.65 8.30
N PRO A 94 -11.12 -13.66 9.14
CA PRO A 94 -10.24 -13.96 10.28
C PRO A 94 -8.82 -14.36 9.88
N ALA A 95 -8.57 -14.72 8.61
CA ALA A 95 -7.24 -15.04 8.09
C ALA A 95 -6.48 -13.81 7.59
N LEU A 96 -7.11 -12.62 7.55
CA LEU A 96 -6.54 -11.41 6.96
C LEU A 96 -6.57 -10.22 7.92
N GLU A 97 -5.40 -9.73 8.28
CA GLU A 97 -5.25 -8.45 8.98
C GLU A 97 -5.12 -7.31 7.96
N VAL A 98 -5.98 -6.28 8.08
CA VAL A 98 -5.91 -5.08 7.24
C VAL A 98 -5.26 -3.94 8.01
N LEU A 99 -4.09 -3.49 7.53
CA LEU A 99 -3.30 -2.41 8.12
C LEU A 99 -3.27 -1.22 7.17
N ILE A 100 -3.50 -0.02 7.71
CA ILE A 100 -3.52 1.23 6.96
C ILE A 100 -2.45 2.15 7.51
N PHE A 101 -1.48 2.55 6.69
CA PHE A 101 -0.37 3.39 7.10
C PHE A 101 -0.33 4.70 6.33
N ALA A 102 0.04 5.77 7.04
CA ALA A 102 0.51 7.03 6.47
C ALA A 102 1.88 7.32 7.08
N GLY A 103 2.94 6.96 6.34
CA GLY A 103 4.32 7.03 6.85
C GLY A 103 4.55 6.02 7.99
N ARG A 104 4.94 6.52 9.18
CA ARG A 104 5.25 5.67 10.35
C ARG A 104 4.02 5.35 11.23
N GLN A 105 2.95 6.12 11.08
CA GLN A 105 1.72 5.93 11.84
C GLN A 105 0.77 5.08 11.02
N GLY A 106 0.02 4.22 11.70
CA GLY A 106 -1.03 3.45 11.05
C GLY A 106 -2.14 3.05 12.00
N VAL A 107 -3.14 2.40 11.42
CA VAL A 107 -4.24 1.77 12.14
C VAL A 107 -4.47 0.36 11.61
N ARG A 108 -4.84 -0.54 12.49
CA ARG A 108 -5.48 -1.80 12.13
C ARG A 108 -6.98 -1.55 11.99
N LEU A 109 -7.54 -1.92 10.84
CA LEU A 109 -8.97 -1.88 10.58
C LEU A 109 -9.62 -3.17 11.07
N GLN A 110 -10.75 -3.05 11.76
CA GLN A 110 -11.55 -4.15 12.29
C GLN A 110 -12.76 -4.42 11.40
N ALA A 111 -13.39 -5.59 11.57
CA ALA A 111 -14.57 -6.02 10.82
C ALA A 111 -15.79 -5.11 10.99
N ASP A 112 -15.88 -4.40 12.12
CA ASP A 112 -16.94 -3.43 12.44
C ASP A 112 -16.60 -2.01 11.93
N GLY A 113 -15.48 -1.84 11.24
CA GLY A 113 -14.97 -0.55 10.76
C GLY A 113 -14.23 0.26 11.83
N ALA A 114 -14.14 -0.23 13.08
CA ALA A 114 -13.32 0.40 14.10
C ALA A 114 -11.83 0.33 13.76
N THR A 115 -11.05 1.24 14.32
CA THR A 115 -9.61 1.33 14.07
C THR A 115 -8.83 1.33 15.37
N SER A 116 -7.76 0.53 15.43
CA SER A 116 -6.83 0.52 16.57
C SER A 116 -5.44 0.99 16.13
N PRO A 117 -4.73 1.86 16.88
CA PRO A 117 -3.43 2.36 16.47
C PRO A 117 -2.38 1.25 16.31
N VAL A 118 -1.56 1.36 15.27
CA VAL A 118 -0.36 0.54 15.07
C VAL A 118 0.83 1.42 14.68
N ARG A 119 2.05 0.96 14.97
CA ARG A 119 3.28 1.59 14.49
C ARG A 119 4.02 0.65 13.58
N ARG A 120 4.62 1.20 12.53
CA ARG A 120 5.59 0.45 11.73
C ARG A 120 6.86 0.27 12.57
N ALA A 121 7.31 -0.98 12.69
CA ALA A 121 8.62 -1.31 13.26
C ALA A 121 9.73 -0.53 12.55
#